data_AF-A0A7V6EBW7-F1
#
_entry.id   AF-A0A7V6EBW7-F1
#
_cell.length_a   1.000
_cell.length_b   1.000
_cell.length_c   1.000
_cell.angle_alpha   90.00
_cell.angle_beta   90.00
_cell.angle_gamma   90.00
#
_symmetry.space_group_name_H-M   'P 1'
#
loop_
_entity.id
_entity.type
_entity.pdbx_description
1 polymer ?
#
loop_
_entity_poly.entity_id
_entity_poly.type
_entity_poly.pdbx_seq_one_letter_code
_entity_poly.pdbx_strand_id
1 'polypeptide(L)'
;MEFERLNNTDIKPATFRSWLISGMPGRDSVVIGSHKIILHSFNSREDLDKIIRADFSEKTKSAGLGTLVVRIGEKNVRIPVSESGLARTILTNGLSVQVVSYFADFRMDMESRRPISVSDAPNNPAILFEVGIGTNKWTGFAFANFPEMTIIRNDANEIVKQSETLKIVYDYPQIERLSGADAGILLVVGPGRELYYRLNNRGESEVKKINYSGSPIMIPLNDGNLVISKFVERPAFIKKIVGLNDVQMSEGSNPGIELRLVWRGKTGTVVLARGRSSEVIMDGERFNLELRSREVALPFSLRLIKFITERYEGTTIPATFESVVHVSDKITSQEFETRIWMNHPLSLHGYRVSQASYIEGQDGSPNISILQVLKDPGAPFKWIGSFMLTVGVGLNIWLRWSRRRNASNS
;
A
#
# COMPACT_ATOMS: atom_id res chain seq x y z
N MET A 1 4.13 23.74 -3.75
CA MET A 1 5.51 24.25 -3.71
C MET A 1 6.10 24.27 -5.12
N GLU A 2 7.05 25.15 -5.42
CA GLU A 2 7.75 25.31 -6.71
C GLU A 2 9.26 25.33 -6.44
N PHE A 3 10.07 24.70 -7.29
CA PHE A 3 11.51 24.63 -7.09
C PHE A 3 12.26 24.92 -8.38
N GLU A 4 13.34 25.69 -8.29
CA GLU A 4 14.24 25.96 -9.40
C GLU A 4 15.65 25.52 -9.01
N ARG A 5 16.26 24.68 -9.86
CA ARG A 5 17.64 24.20 -9.72
C ARG A 5 18.52 24.97 -10.69
N LEU A 6 19.63 25.52 -10.21
CA LEU A 6 20.68 26.10 -11.04
C LEU A 6 22.00 25.35 -10.77
N ASN A 7 22.66 24.94 -11.85
CA ASN A 7 23.97 24.29 -12.01
C ASN A 7 24.02 22.76 -11.87
N ASN A 8 24.14 22.03 -13.00
CA ASN A 8 25.38 21.82 -13.76
C ASN A 8 25.02 21.26 -15.16
N THR A 9 25.91 21.47 -16.13
CA THR A 9 25.74 21.36 -17.59
C THR A 9 24.94 20.15 -18.12
N ASP A 10 24.05 20.43 -19.09
CA ASP A 10 23.20 19.52 -19.91
C ASP A 10 21.87 19.01 -19.36
N ILE A 11 21.47 19.38 -18.14
CA ILE A 11 20.10 19.08 -17.65
C ILE A 11 19.30 20.38 -17.57
N LYS A 12 18.22 20.47 -18.36
CA LYS A 12 17.28 21.60 -18.29
C LYS A 12 16.76 21.76 -16.85
N PRO A 13 16.61 23.00 -16.33
CA PRO A 13 16.01 23.21 -15.02
C PRO A 13 14.63 22.55 -14.98
N ALA A 14 14.45 21.62 -14.04
CA ALA A 14 13.22 20.88 -13.88
C ALA A 14 12.42 21.49 -12.72
N THR A 15 11.30 22.13 -13.04
CA THR A 15 10.37 22.62 -12.02
C THR A 15 9.46 21.49 -11.58
N PHE A 16 9.58 21.09 -10.31
CA PHE A 16 8.71 20.07 -9.73
C PHE A 16 7.62 20.71 -8.86
N ARG A 17 6.35 20.35 -9.12
CA ARG A 17 5.20 20.84 -8.35
C ARG A 17 4.49 19.67 -7.68
N SER A 18 4.49 19.67 -6.35
CA SER A 18 3.72 18.71 -5.56
C SER A 18 2.98 19.38 -4.41
N TRP A 19 1.91 18.72 -3.99
CA TRP A 19 1.18 18.99 -2.76
C TRP A 19 1.70 18.07 -1.68
N LEU A 20 2.23 18.66 -0.61
CA LEU A 20 2.45 17.92 0.62
C LEU A 20 1.21 17.99 1.50
N ILE A 21 0.81 16.86 2.08
CA ILE A 21 -0.37 16.71 2.93
C ILE A 21 0.06 16.00 4.21
N SER A 22 -0.03 16.71 5.32
CA SER A 22 0.27 16.15 6.64
C SER A 22 -0.63 14.94 6.93
N GLY A 23 -0.05 13.86 7.44
CA GLY A 23 -0.77 12.63 7.79
C GLY A 23 -1.20 11.76 6.59
N MET A 24 -0.78 12.09 5.35
CA MET A 24 -1.02 11.22 4.18
C MET A 24 0.30 10.60 3.67
N PRO A 25 0.57 9.31 3.92
CA PRO A 25 1.82 8.69 3.50
C PRO A 25 2.05 8.72 1.99
N GLY A 26 3.30 8.94 1.62
CA GLY A 26 3.70 9.14 0.23
C GLY A 26 3.26 10.49 -0.35
N ARG A 27 2.57 11.31 0.45
CA ARG A 27 2.23 12.70 0.16
C ARG A 27 2.57 13.64 1.31
N ASP A 28 3.00 13.15 2.45
CA ASP A 28 3.51 13.92 3.58
C ASP A 28 4.98 14.29 3.38
N SER A 29 5.65 13.63 2.44
CA SER A 29 7.05 13.86 2.14
C SER A 29 7.36 13.77 0.65
N VAL A 30 8.44 14.42 0.25
CA VAL A 30 9.00 14.33 -1.09
C VAL A 30 10.52 14.42 -1.02
N VAL A 31 11.20 13.65 -1.87
CA VAL A 31 12.65 13.76 -2.05
C VAL A 31 12.90 14.52 -3.34
N ILE A 32 13.69 15.60 -3.27
CA ILE A 32 14.09 16.41 -4.42
C ILE A 32 15.59 16.64 -4.32
N GLY A 33 16.34 16.15 -5.31
CA GLY A 33 17.80 16.24 -5.28
C GLY A 33 18.37 15.52 -4.05
N SER A 34 19.18 16.22 -3.26
CA SER A 34 19.72 15.72 -1.99
C SER A 34 18.84 16.04 -0.76
N HIS A 35 17.66 16.65 -0.97
CA HIS A 35 16.81 17.14 0.10
C HIS A 35 15.57 16.27 0.30
N LYS A 36 15.35 15.78 1.53
CA LYS A 36 14.08 15.18 1.95
C LYS A 36 13.22 16.24 2.63
N ILE A 37 12.05 16.50 2.07
CA ILE A 37 11.09 17.48 2.58
C ILE A 37 9.93 16.73 3.20
N ILE A 38 9.58 17.04 4.44
CA ILE A 38 8.49 16.42 5.19
C ILE A 38 7.56 17.53 5.69
N LEU A 39 6.25 17.35 5.55
CA LEU A 39 5.22 18.19 6.14
C LEU A 39 4.57 17.46 7.30
N HIS A 40 4.55 18.09 8.47
CA HIS A 40 3.89 17.55 9.65
C HIS A 40 3.06 18.62 10.36
N SER A 41 1.96 18.20 10.98
CA SER A 41 1.05 19.06 11.74
C SER A 41 0.97 18.61 13.19
N PHE A 42 1.16 19.55 14.12
CA PHE A 42 1.03 19.32 15.55
C PHE A 42 -0.28 19.91 16.07
N ASN A 43 -0.99 19.11 16.87
CA ASN A 43 -2.18 19.58 17.58
C ASN A 43 -1.84 20.15 18.96
N SER A 44 -0.65 19.88 19.49
CA SER A 44 -0.18 20.33 20.80
C SER A 44 0.90 21.40 20.64
N ARG A 45 0.78 22.50 21.39
CA ARG A 45 1.80 23.56 21.41
C ARG A 45 3.10 23.09 22.06
N GLU A 46 2.99 22.23 23.07
CA GLU A 46 4.16 21.67 23.74
C GLU A 46 5.01 20.80 22.79
N ASP A 47 4.35 19.98 21.97
CA ASP A 47 5.04 19.10 21.03
C ASP A 47 5.63 19.89 19.85
N LEU A 48 4.94 20.95 19.42
CA LEU A 48 5.49 21.92 18.47
C LEU A 48 6.77 22.57 19.00
N ASP A 49 6.75 23.06 20.24
CA ASP A 49 7.88 23.76 20.84
C ASP A 49 9.09 22.82 21.01
N LYS A 50 8.88 21.53 21.32
CA LYS A 50 9.95 20.51 21.33
C LYS A 50 10.65 20.40 19.98
N ILE A 51 9.88 20.38 18.89
CA ILE A 51 10.41 20.25 17.53
C ILE A 51 11.06 21.54 17.04
N ILE A 52 10.52 22.71 17.41
CA ILE A 52 11.11 24.01 17.06
C ILE A 52 12.43 24.24 17.81
N ARG A 53 12.53 23.83 19.08
CA ARG A 53 13.69 24.13 19.93
C ARG A 53 14.76 23.04 19.95
N ALA A 54 14.51 21.86 19.39
CA ALA A 54 15.51 20.82 19.26
C ALA A 54 16.75 21.35 18.50
N ASP A 55 17.92 20.72 18.64
CA ASP A 55 19.10 21.01 17.82
C ASP A 55 19.37 19.83 16.87
N PHE A 56 19.73 20.07 15.60
CA PHE A 56 20.18 19.00 14.71
C PHE A 56 21.68 18.70 14.87
N SER A 57 22.46 19.61 15.48
CA SER A 57 23.91 19.47 15.64
C SER A 57 24.28 18.46 16.72
N GLU A 58 23.34 18.05 17.57
CA GLU A 58 23.58 16.85 18.34
C GLU A 58 23.70 15.69 17.34
N LYS A 59 24.92 15.15 17.22
CA LYS A 59 25.08 13.70 17.06
C LYS A 59 24.44 13.03 18.27
N THR A 60 23.13 13.15 18.45
CA THR A 60 22.39 12.31 19.35
C THR A 60 22.47 10.96 18.67
N LYS A 61 23.38 10.11 19.14
CA LYS A 61 23.18 8.65 19.10
C LYS A 61 21.69 8.44 19.33
N SER A 62 20.97 7.96 18.32
CA SER A 62 19.56 7.52 18.35
C SER A 62 18.93 7.70 19.74
N ALA A 63 18.31 8.84 20.00
CA ALA A 63 17.81 9.13 21.36
C ALA A 63 16.57 8.27 21.71
N GLY A 64 15.98 7.62 20.72
CA GLY A 64 15.04 6.54 20.91
C GLY A 64 14.52 6.06 19.56
N LEU A 65 14.02 4.84 19.50
CA LEU A 65 13.20 4.37 18.39
C LEU A 65 11.75 4.83 18.60
N GLY A 66 11.53 6.09 19.01
CA GLY A 66 10.24 6.60 19.45
C GLY A 66 9.79 6.14 20.85
N THR A 67 8.52 6.36 21.17
CA THR A 67 7.88 6.08 22.48
C THR A 67 6.53 5.40 22.26
N LEU A 68 6.30 4.25 22.90
CA LEU A 68 4.98 3.65 22.99
C LEU A 68 4.18 4.30 24.11
N VAL A 69 3.03 4.88 23.78
CA VAL A 69 2.09 5.48 24.73
C VAL A 69 0.89 4.56 24.89
N VAL A 70 0.66 4.10 26.12
CA VAL A 70 -0.44 3.20 26.47
C VAL A 70 -1.33 3.89 27.49
N ARG A 71 -2.61 4.07 27.14
CA ARG A 71 -3.65 4.61 28.01
C ARG A 71 -4.76 3.58 28.18
N ILE A 72 -4.98 3.12 29.41
CA ILE A 72 -6.04 2.17 29.77
C ILE A 72 -6.80 2.70 30.99
N GLY A 73 -8.04 3.14 30.79
CA GLY A 73 -8.83 3.86 31.79
C GLY A 73 -8.10 5.12 32.26
N GLU A 74 -7.83 5.20 33.56
CA GLU A 74 -7.05 6.29 34.17
C GLU A 74 -5.53 6.05 34.14
N LYS A 75 -5.09 4.84 33.79
CA LYS A 75 -3.66 4.49 33.74
C LYS A 75 -3.06 5.00 32.44
N ASN A 76 -1.94 5.73 32.54
CA ASN A 76 -1.18 6.22 31.40
C ASN A 76 0.30 5.88 31.61
N VAL A 77 0.93 5.27 30.61
CA VAL A 77 2.33 4.87 30.63
C VAL A 77 2.97 5.24 29.29
N ARG A 78 4.18 5.79 29.35
CA ARG A 78 5.01 6.13 28.19
C ARG A 78 6.30 5.32 28.27
N ILE A 79 6.58 4.54 27.23
CA ILE A 79 7.70 3.60 27.19
C ILE A 79 8.62 4.00 26.04
N PRO A 80 9.83 4.51 26.32
CA PRO A 80 10.83 4.72 25.29
C PRO A 80 11.17 3.39 24.60
N VAL A 81 11.16 3.38 23.28
CA VAL A 81 11.59 2.23 22.50
C VAL A 81 13.10 2.35 22.27
N SER A 82 13.85 1.31 22.59
CA SER A 82 15.29 1.25 22.32
C SER A 82 15.67 -0.16 21.90
N GLU A 83 16.71 -0.32 21.08
CA GLU A 83 17.21 -1.65 20.66
C GLU A 83 17.58 -2.52 21.87
N SER A 84 18.18 -1.91 22.90
CA SER A 84 18.53 -2.55 24.17
C SER A 84 17.33 -2.90 25.07
N GLY A 85 16.14 -2.34 24.77
CA GLY A 85 14.90 -2.54 25.51
C GLY A 85 13.90 -3.43 24.78
N LEU A 86 14.19 -3.86 23.54
CA LEU A 86 13.35 -4.79 22.81
C LEU A 86 13.22 -6.11 23.58
N ALA A 87 12.01 -6.65 23.58
CA ALA A 87 11.61 -7.82 24.35
C ALA A 87 11.78 -7.69 25.89
N ARG A 88 12.08 -6.51 26.44
CA ARG A 88 12.07 -6.29 27.89
C ARG A 88 10.69 -5.85 28.35
N THR A 89 10.09 -6.61 29.25
CA THR A 89 8.84 -6.24 29.90
C THR A 89 9.08 -5.16 30.95
N ILE A 90 8.34 -4.07 30.85
CA ILE A 90 8.35 -2.96 31.81
C ILE A 90 7.03 -2.99 32.57
N LEU A 91 7.13 -3.07 33.90
CA LEU A 91 5.98 -3.03 34.80
C LEU A 91 5.84 -1.61 35.34
N THR A 92 4.73 -0.94 35.02
CA THR A 92 4.48 0.43 35.48
C THR A 92 2.98 0.64 35.65
N ASN A 93 2.55 1.23 36.77
CA ASN A 93 1.14 1.48 37.08
C ASN A 93 0.24 0.22 37.00
N GLY A 94 0.80 -0.96 37.28
CA GLY A 94 0.12 -2.25 37.16
C GLY A 94 -0.18 -2.68 35.71
N LEU A 95 0.47 -2.05 34.73
CA LEU A 95 0.54 -2.50 33.35
C LEU A 95 1.88 -3.20 33.12
N SER A 96 1.82 -4.35 32.45
CA SER A 96 2.96 -5.00 31.81
C SER A 96 3.01 -4.50 30.38
N VAL A 97 4.09 -3.84 29.96
CA VAL A 97 4.24 -3.34 28.59
C VAL A 97 5.57 -3.80 28.04
N GLN A 98 5.55 -4.35 26.84
CA GLN A 98 6.72 -4.87 26.15
C GLN A 98 6.68 -4.43 24.70
N VAL A 99 7.80 -3.92 24.19
CA VAL A 99 7.98 -3.73 22.75
C VAL A 99 8.77 -4.92 22.24
N VAL A 100 8.13 -5.77 21.45
CA VAL A 100 8.69 -7.05 20.98
C VAL A 100 9.64 -6.83 19.81
N SER A 101 9.28 -5.96 18.88
CA SER A 101 10.07 -5.70 17.68
C SER A 101 9.85 -4.29 17.18
N TYR A 102 10.87 -3.73 16.55
CA TYR A 102 10.84 -2.46 15.84
C TYR A 102 11.14 -2.69 14.36
N PHE A 103 10.43 -1.97 13.49
CA PHE A 103 10.60 -1.97 12.04
C PHE A 103 10.74 -0.52 11.58
N ALA A 104 11.87 -0.14 10.99
CA ALA A 104 12.10 1.23 10.52
C ALA A 104 11.28 1.53 9.24
N ASP A 105 11.13 0.55 8.36
CA ASP A 105 10.38 0.63 7.12
C ASP A 105 9.47 -0.59 6.97
N PHE A 106 8.41 -0.62 7.79
CA PHE A 106 7.51 -1.75 7.92
C PHE A 106 6.84 -2.11 6.59
N ARG A 107 6.97 -3.39 6.21
CA ARG A 107 6.11 -4.06 5.22
C ARG A 107 5.75 -5.46 5.67
N MET A 108 4.64 -5.98 5.16
CA MET A 108 4.34 -7.40 5.26
C MET A 108 4.99 -8.11 4.07
N ASP A 109 5.92 -9.02 4.34
CA ASP A 109 6.45 -9.89 3.29
C ASP A 109 5.36 -10.89 2.88
N MET A 110 5.03 -10.93 1.59
CA MET A 110 3.91 -11.73 1.09
C MET A 110 4.27 -13.22 0.98
N GLU A 111 5.55 -13.55 0.89
CA GLU A 111 6.03 -14.94 0.82
C GLU A 111 6.14 -15.57 2.21
N SER A 112 6.90 -14.96 3.12
CA SER A 112 7.06 -15.47 4.49
C SER A 112 5.88 -15.12 5.42
N ARG A 113 5.01 -14.19 5.01
CA ARG A 113 3.90 -13.63 5.82
C ARG A 113 4.37 -13.07 7.16
N ARG A 114 5.59 -12.53 7.19
CA ARG A 114 6.19 -11.93 8.38
C ARG A 114 6.38 -10.42 8.16
N PRO A 115 6.27 -9.63 9.23
CA PRO A 115 6.66 -8.24 9.17
C PRO A 115 8.16 -8.15 8.92
N ILE A 116 8.56 -7.28 7.99
CA ILE A 116 9.95 -6.99 7.66
C ILE A 116 10.19 -5.48 7.69
N SER A 117 11.45 -5.10 7.91
CA SER A 117 11.94 -3.75 7.60
C SER A 117 12.63 -3.81 6.24
N VAL A 118 12.16 -3.03 5.26
CA VAL A 118 12.76 -3.03 3.90
C VAL A 118 14.04 -2.21 3.84
N SER A 119 14.19 -1.26 4.76
CA SER A 119 15.40 -0.47 4.95
C SER A 119 15.58 -0.12 6.42
N ASP A 120 16.76 0.37 6.77
CA ASP A 120 17.06 0.89 8.12
C ASP A 120 16.61 2.35 8.30
N ALA A 121 16.17 3.00 7.21
CA ALA A 121 15.65 4.34 7.26
C ALA A 121 14.23 4.33 7.86
N PRO A 122 13.90 5.23 8.81
CA PRO A 122 12.59 5.30 9.48
C PRO A 122 11.49 5.89 8.56
N ASN A 123 11.25 5.26 7.41
CA ASN A 123 10.27 5.70 6.42
C ASN A 123 8.84 5.37 6.86
N ASN A 124 8.64 4.16 7.36
CA ASN A 124 7.38 3.67 7.92
C ASN A 124 7.61 2.97 9.27
N PRO A 125 7.95 3.74 10.32
CA PRO A 125 8.29 3.14 11.61
C PRO A 125 7.07 2.46 12.23
N ALA A 126 7.25 1.22 12.66
CA ALA A 126 6.24 0.45 13.34
C ALA A 126 6.85 -0.38 14.47
N ILE A 127 6.04 -0.69 15.47
CA ILE A 127 6.41 -1.59 16.55
C ILE A 127 5.38 -2.70 16.72
N LEU A 128 5.87 -3.89 17.00
CA LEU A 128 5.08 -4.97 17.58
C LEU A 128 5.17 -4.84 19.10
N PHE A 129 4.03 -4.77 19.77
CA PHE A 129 3.97 -4.60 21.22
C PHE A 129 3.09 -5.67 21.88
N GLU A 130 3.32 -5.86 23.17
CA GLU A 130 2.42 -6.56 24.07
C GLU A 130 2.12 -5.68 25.28
N VAL A 131 0.86 -5.64 25.70
CA VAL A 131 0.39 -4.93 26.89
C VAL A 131 -0.46 -5.89 27.72
N GLY A 132 -0.31 -5.92 29.04
CA GLY A 132 -1.14 -6.71 29.93
C GLY A 132 -1.53 -5.98 31.20
N ILE A 133 -2.71 -6.32 31.73
CA ILE A 133 -3.23 -5.86 33.03
C ILE A 133 -3.91 -7.03 33.74
N GLY A 134 -3.40 -7.41 34.92
CA GLY A 134 -3.87 -8.61 35.60
C GLY A 134 -3.68 -9.86 34.73
N THR A 135 -4.78 -10.54 34.40
CA THR A 135 -4.79 -11.72 33.51
C THR A 135 -4.99 -11.39 32.04
N ASN A 136 -5.39 -10.15 31.71
CA ASN A 136 -5.67 -9.77 30.33
C ASN A 136 -4.39 -9.34 29.64
N LYS A 137 -4.15 -9.86 28.44
CA LYS A 137 -3.05 -9.43 27.58
C LYS A 137 -3.55 -9.10 26.18
N TRP A 138 -2.88 -8.13 25.58
CA TRP A 138 -3.12 -7.61 24.25
C TRP A 138 -1.80 -7.55 23.48
N THR A 139 -1.86 -7.90 22.21
CA THR A 139 -0.72 -7.82 21.29
C THR A 139 -1.12 -7.05 20.05
N GLY A 140 -0.18 -6.37 19.41
CA GLY A 140 -0.56 -5.47 18.32
C GLY A 140 0.56 -4.78 17.60
N PHE A 141 0.21 -4.19 16.46
CA PHE A 141 1.09 -3.31 15.70
C PHE A 141 0.65 -1.87 15.88
N ALA A 142 1.58 -0.99 16.25
CA ALA A 142 1.37 0.45 16.25
C ALA A 142 2.29 1.10 15.21
N PHE A 143 1.74 2.03 14.44
CA PHE A 143 2.41 2.66 13.31
C PHE A 143 2.58 4.16 13.59
N ALA A 144 3.81 4.65 13.47
CA ALA A 144 4.12 6.05 13.76
C ALA A 144 3.41 7.01 12.78
N ASN A 145 3.32 6.60 11.52
CA ASN A 145 2.70 7.41 10.46
C ASN A 145 1.17 7.38 10.50
N PHE A 146 0.61 6.40 11.21
CA PHE A 146 -0.83 6.16 11.30
C PHE A 146 -1.25 5.72 12.71
N PRO A 147 -1.13 6.60 13.71
CA PRO A 147 -1.50 6.28 15.08
C PRO A 147 -2.94 5.76 15.24
N GLU A 148 -3.83 6.16 14.32
CA GLU A 148 -5.22 5.72 14.25
C GLU A 148 -5.38 4.28 13.75
N MET A 149 -4.42 3.74 13.02
CA MET A 149 -4.44 2.38 12.47
C MET A 149 -3.78 1.34 13.38
N THR A 150 -3.49 1.66 14.64
CA THR A 150 -2.99 0.67 15.61
C THR A 150 -3.93 -0.53 15.66
N ILE A 151 -3.37 -1.71 15.39
CA ILE A 151 -4.07 -2.99 15.43
C ILE A 151 -3.83 -3.57 16.82
N ILE A 152 -4.91 -3.91 17.53
CA ILE A 152 -4.85 -4.50 18.86
C ILE A 152 -5.63 -5.82 18.83
N ARG A 153 -5.05 -6.87 19.39
CA ARG A 153 -5.69 -8.17 19.57
C ARG A 153 -5.63 -8.59 21.04
N ASN A 154 -6.66 -9.27 21.55
CA ASN A 154 -6.64 -9.87 22.89
C ASN A 154 -6.01 -11.28 22.86
N ASP A 155 -5.93 -11.94 24.02
CA ASP A 155 -5.43 -13.33 24.12
C ASP A 155 -6.27 -14.36 23.35
N ALA A 156 -7.54 -14.06 23.09
CA ALA A 156 -8.41 -14.86 22.21
C ALA A 156 -8.23 -14.53 20.71
N ASN A 157 -7.24 -13.70 20.38
CA ASN A 157 -6.89 -13.24 19.02
C ASN A 157 -7.96 -12.39 18.32
N GLU A 158 -8.92 -11.84 19.06
CA GLU A 158 -9.99 -10.98 18.54
C GLU A 158 -9.50 -9.54 18.41
N ILE A 159 -9.96 -8.84 17.36
CA ILE A 159 -9.60 -7.43 17.14
C ILE A 159 -10.31 -6.54 18.17
N VAL A 160 -9.52 -5.75 18.89
CA VAL A 160 -10.00 -4.79 19.88
C VAL A 160 -9.94 -3.38 19.29
N LYS A 161 -11.06 -2.66 19.34
CA LYS A 161 -11.14 -1.27 18.85
C LYS A 161 -10.55 -0.31 19.89
N GLN A 162 -9.80 0.69 19.42
CA GLN A 162 -9.37 1.81 20.26
C GLN A 162 -10.60 2.64 20.71
N SER A 163 -10.55 3.16 21.93
CA SER A 163 -11.59 3.97 22.56
C SER A 163 -10.97 5.05 23.46
N GLU A 164 -11.78 5.87 24.13
CA GLU A 164 -11.29 6.79 25.16
C GLU A 164 -10.66 6.07 26.36
N THR A 165 -11.08 4.84 26.61
CA THR A 165 -10.63 3.99 27.72
C THR A 165 -9.51 3.03 27.34
N LEU A 166 -9.22 2.81 26.05
CA LEU A 166 -8.09 2.02 25.57
C LEU A 166 -7.49 2.70 24.33
N LYS A 167 -6.33 3.33 24.51
CA LYS A 167 -5.61 4.01 23.44
C LYS A 167 -4.14 3.61 23.46
N ILE A 168 -3.65 3.11 22.34
CA ILE A 168 -2.26 2.70 22.17
C ILE A 168 -1.71 3.42 20.94
N VAL A 169 -0.73 4.27 21.16
CA VAL A 169 -0.14 5.12 20.13
C VAL A 169 1.36 4.95 20.15
N TYR A 170 1.94 4.77 18.97
CA TYR A 170 3.38 4.84 18.80
C TYR A 170 3.77 6.25 18.36
N ASP A 171 4.39 6.98 19.27
CA ASP A 171 4.84 8.35 19.10
C ASP A 171 6.30 8.34 18.63
N TYR A 172 6.54 8.72 17.38
CA TYR A 172 7.89 8.76 16.79
C TYR A 172 8.25 10.20 16.40
N PRO A 173 9.30 10.78 17.00
CA PRO A 173 9.70 12.16 16.71
C PRO A 173 9.97 12.39 15.22
N GLN A 174 9.36 13.43 14.65
CA GLN A 174 9.53 13.74 13.23
C GLN A 174 10.96 14.17 12.87
N ILE A 175 11.70 14.71 13.85
CA ILE A 175 13.11 15.08 13.67
C ILE A 175 13.97 13.84 13.40
N GLU A 176 13.62 12.69 13.99
CA GLU A 176 14.32 11.42 13.78
C GLU A 176 14.05 10.85 12.38
N ARG A 177 12.92 11.21 11.74
CA ARG A 177 12.62 10.84 10.34
C ARG A 177 13.44 11.61 9.30
N LEU A 178 14.14 12.65 9.75
CA LEU A 178 15.12 13.42 9.00
C LEU A 178 16.56 13.06 9.36
N SER A 179 16.78 12.15 10.33
CA SER A 179 18.12 11.73 10.75
C SER A 179 18.82 10.96 9.63
N GLY A 180 19.98 11.48 9.21
CA GLY A 180 20.82 10.95 8.13
C GLY A 180 21.89 11.98 7.71
N ALA A 181 22.81 11.60 6.81
CA ALA A 181 23.81 12.51 6.24
C ALA A 181 23.24 13.46 5.16
N ASP A 182 21.95 13.33 4.87
CA ASP A 182 21.22 14.04 3.83
C ASP A 182 20.60 15.33 4.36
N ALA A 183 20.46 16.32 3.48
CA ALA A 183 19.83 17.58 3.84
C ALA A 183 18.32 17.39 4.01
N GLY A 184 17.75 17.93 5.08
CA GLY A 184 16.35 17.70 5.46
C GLY A 184 15.58 19.00 5.64
N ILE A 185 14.33 19.05 5.21
CA ILE A 185 13.43 20.17 5.49
C ILE A 185 12.19 19.64 6.20
N LEU A 186 11.98 20.06 7.43
CA LEU A 186 10.71 19.84 8.14
C LEU A 186 9.85 21.10 8.00
N LEU A 187 8.72 20.99 7.31
CA LEU A 187 7.66 21.97 7.36
C LEU A 187 6.71 21.59 8.49
N VAL A 188 6.48 22.52 9.41
CA VAL A 188 5.72 22.28 10.63
C VAL A 188 4.51 23.21 10.69
N VAL A 189 3.33 22.62 10.83
CA VAL A 189 2.07 23.35 11.06
C VAL A 189 1.69 23.25 12.53
N GLY A 190 1.62 24.39 13.22
CA GLY A 190 1.20 24.49 14.61
C GLY A 190 -0.32 24.57 14.81
N PRO A 191 -0.80 24.36 16.06
CA PRO A 191 -2.24 24.39 16.36
C PRO A 191 -2.84 25.79 16.20
N GLY A 192 -2.03 26.85 16.32
CA GLY A 192 -2.42 28.24 16.07
C GLY A 192 -2.32 28.66 14.61
N ARG A 193 -2.20 27.68 13.67
CA ARG A 193 -2.00 27.91 12.23
C ARG A 193 -0.67 28.56 11.88
N GLU A 194 0.29 28.51 12.79
CA GLU A 194 1.64 28.96 12.48
C GLU A 194 2.34 27.94 11.60
N LEU A 195 2.97 28.41 10.53
CA LEU A 195 3.84 27.59 9.71
C LEU A 195 5.29 27.87 10.11
N TYR A 196 6.09 26.84 10.28
CA TYR A 196 7.52 26.93 10.47
C TYR A 196 8.21 26.08 9.42
N TYR A 197 9.41 26.47 9.01
CA TYR A 197 10.33 25.54 8.38
C TYR A 197 11.52 25.34 9.29
N ARG A 198 12.06 24.14 9.22
CA ARG A 198 13.29 23.75 9.89
C ARG A 198 14.19 23.06 8.87
N LEU A 199 15.36 23.65 8.62
CA LEU A 199 16.38 23.14 7.69
C LEU A 199 17.46 22.39 8.47
N ASN A 200 17.88 21.24 7.95
CA ASN A 200 19.08 20.52 8.35
C ASN A 200 20.06 20.50 7.17
N ASN A 201 21.14 21.27 7.25
CA ASN A 201 22.20 21.30 6.25
C ASN A 201 23.52 20.83 6.86
N ARG A 202 23.74 19.51 6.90
CA ARG A 202 25.03 18.87 7.24
C ARG A 202 25.77 19.52 8.44
N GLY A 203 25.05 19.87 9.50
CA GLY A 203 25.62 20.43 10.74
C GLY A 203 25.05 21.78 11.15
N GLU A 204 24.39 22.52 10.26
CA GLU A 204 23.67 23.75 10.60
C GLU A 204 22.15 23.52 10.61
N SER A 205 21.53 23.89 11.71
CA SER A 205 20.07 23.87 11.91
C SER A 205 19.53 25.29 11.88
N GLU A 206 18.59 25.57 10.99
CA GLU A 206 17.83 26.81 11.04
C GLU A 206 16.35 26.51 11.26
N VAL A 207 15.71 27.24 12.18
CA VAL A 207 14.26 27.24 12.34
C VAL A 207 13.74 28.65 12.11
N LYS A 208 12.85 28.82 11.14
CA LYS A 208 12.17 30.10 10.90
C LYS A 208 10.65 29.93 10.91
N LYS A 209 9.97 30.90 11.51
CA LYS A 209 8.53 31.06 11.36
C LYS A 209 8.23 31.63 9.98
N ILE A 210 7.31 30.98 9.28
CA ILE A 210 6.79 31.40 7.99
C ILE A 210 5.52 32.22 8.20
N ASN A 211 5.56 33.48 7.78
CA ASN A 211 4.38 34.33 7.72
C ASN A 211 3.74 34.21 6.33
N TYR A 212 2.93 33.17 6.12
CA TYR A 212 2.23 32.99 4.86
C TYR A 212 0.96 33.87 4.80
N SER A 213 1.02 34.93 4.00
CA SER A 213 -0.09 35.86 3.75
C SER A 213 -0.72 35.71 2.35
N GLY A 214 -0.37 34.64 1.62
CA GLY A 214 -0.85 34.39 0.26
C GLY A 214 0.21 34.58 -0.83
N SER A 215 1.29 35.31 -0.54
CA SER A 215 2.44 35.44 -1.46
C SER A 215 3.36 34.21 -1.37
N PRO A 216 3.98 33.79 -2.49
CA PRO A 216 4.96 32.70 -2.49
C PRO A 216 6.15 33.02 -1.57
N ILE A 217 6.61 32.02 -0.82
CA ILE A 217 7.74 32.16 0.11
C ILE A 217 8.89 31.30 -0.35
N MET A 218 10.05 31.91 -0.60
CA MET A 218 11.25 31.22 -1.06
C MET A 218 12.15 30.86 0.13
N ILE A 219 12.62 29.63 0.13
CA ILE A 219 13.58 29.06 1.08
C ILE A 219 14.78 28.59 0.24
N PRO A 220 15.93 29.27 0.32
CA PRO A 220 17.11 28.88 -0.46
C PRO A 220 17.69 27.56 0.05
N LEU A 221 18.12 26.70 -0.87
CA LEU A 221 18.75 25.40 -0.61
C LEU A 221 20.11 25.32 -1.31
N ASN A 222 20.91 24.33 -0.94
CA ASN A 222 22.25 24.16 -1.50
C ASN A 222 22.25 23.80 -2.99
N ASP A 223 21.19 23.16 -3.49
CA ASP A 223 21.04 22.70 -4.88
C ASP A 223 19.81 23.31 -5.58
N GLY A 224 19.22 24.39 -5.02
CA GLY A 224 18.06 25.07 -5.62
C GLY A 224 17.29 25.95 -4.64
N ASN A 225 16.02 26.23 -4.95
CA ASN A 225 15.12 27.00 -4.07
C ASN A 225 13.84 26.22 -3.78
N LEU A 226 13.39 26.14 -2.53
CA LEU A 226 12.04 25.71 -2.16
C LEU A 226 11.09 26.91 -2.12
N VAL A 227 10.08 26.94 -2.96
CA VAL A 227 9.04 27.97 -2.96
C VAL A 227 7.72 27.41 -2.43
N ILE A 228 7.25 27.90 -1.29
CA ILE A 228 5.90 27.64 -0.78
C ILE A 228 4.92 28.54 -1.53
N SER A 229 4.45 28.06 -2.68
CA SER A 229 3.51 28.78 -3.53
C SER A 229 2.09 28.86 -2.98
N LYS A 230 1.64 27.81 -2.28
CA LYS A 230 0.32 27.77 -1.66
C LYS A 230 0.33 26.93 -0.39
N PHE A 231 -0.25 27.46 0.67
CA PHE A 231 -0.54 26.76 1.90
C PHE A 231 -2.05 26.71 2.13
N VAL A 232 -2.58 25.53 2.43
CA VAL A 232 -4.01 25.31 2.70
C VAL A 232 -4.12 24.56 4.01
N GLU A 233 -4.73 25.19 5.01
CA GLU A 233 -4.80 24.65 6.37
C GLU A 233 -5.64 23.37 6.48
N ARG A 234 -6.74 23.31 5.73
CA ARG A 234 -7.68 22.18 5.72
C ARG A 234 -8.01 21.84 4.28
N PRO A 235 -7.13 21.11 3.58
CA PRO A 235 -7.36 20.78 2.19
C PRO A 235 -8.57 19.86 2.06
N ALA A 236 -9.64 20.35 1.41
CA ALA A 236 -10.72 19.51 0.92
C ALA A 236 -10.37 19.03 -0.48
N PHE A 237 -10.33 17.72 -0.70
CA PHE A 237 -10.02 17.15 -2.01
C PHE A 237 -11.21 17.26 -2.94
N ILE A 238 -11.07 18.08 -3.98
CA ILE A 238 -11.99 18.09 -5.11
C ILE A 238 -11.23 17.49 -6.29
N LYS A 239 -11.49 16.22 -6.59
CA LYS A 239 -10.89 15.54 -7.73
C LYS A 239 -11.62 15.97 -9.00
N LYS A 240 -11.00 16.84 -9.79
CA LYS A 240 -11.49 17.22 -11.13
C LYS A 240 -10.63 16.55 -12.19
N ILE A 241 -11.24 15.75 -13.04
CA ILE A 241 -10.58 15.04 -14.15
C ILE A 241 -10.48 16.02 -15.33
N VAL A 242 -9.28 16.23 -15.85
CA VAL A 242 -8.99 17.08 -17.02
C VAL A 242 -8.20 16.23 -18.02
N GLY A 243 -8.66 16.14 -19.27
CA GLY A 243 -7.95 15.42 -20.33
C GLY A 243 -6.70 16.19 -20.79
N LEU A 244 -5.60 15.49 -21.10
CA LEU A 244 -4.34 16.08 -21.56
C LEU A 244 -4.01 15.59 -22.96
N ASN A 245 -3.68 16.52 -23.86
CA ASN A 245 -3.06 16.25 -25.16
C ASN A 245 -1.53 16.41 -25.03
N ASP A 246 -0.80 15.57 -25.77
CA ASP A 246 0.66 15.48 -25.92
C ASP A 246 1.48 15.04 -24.70
N VAL A 247 1.54 13.71 -24.49
CA VAL A 247 2.59 13.06 -23.69
C VAL A 247 3.16 11.88 -24.50
N GLN A 248 4.46 11.92 -24.80
CA GLN A 248 5.20 10.75 -25.27
C GLN A 248 5.14 9.66 -24.18
N MET A 249 4.49 8.55 -24.51
CA MET A 249 4.23 7.45 -23.59
C MET A 249 5.53 6.73 -23.21
N SER A 250 5.87 6.68 -21.92
CA SER A 250 6.94 5.80 -21.42
C SER A 250 6.45 4.35 -21.39
N GLU A 251 7.36 3.39 -21.60
CA GLU A 251 7.08 1.96 -21.38
C GLU A 251 6.46 1.75 -19.99
N GLY A 252 5.30 1.08 -19.95
CA GLY A 252 4.51 0.85 -18.73
C GLY A 252 3.23 1.70 -18.59
N SER A 253 2.92 2.58 -19.55
CA SER A 253 1.65 3.32 -19.55
C SER A 253 0.50 2.46 -20.11
N ASN A 254 -0.61 2.36 -19.36
CA ASN A 254 -1.79 1.59 -19.80
C ASN A 254 -2.30 2.13 -21.14
N PRO A 255 -2.58 1.26 -22.13
CA PRO A 255 -3.11 1.70 -23.41
C PRO A 255 -4.43 2.46 -23.20
N GLY A 256 -4.54 3.59 -23.86
CA GLY A 256 -5.74 4.43 -23.86
C GLY A 256 -6.21 4.71 -25.28
N ILE A 257 -7.51 4.97 -25.43
CA ILE A 257 -8.11 5.40 -26.68
C ILE A 257 -8.79 6.75 -26.47
N GLU A 258 -8.53 7.69 -27.37
CA GLU A 258 -9.29 8.92 -27.46
C GLU A 258 -10.53 8.67 -28.32
N LEU A 259 -11.70 8.96 -27.78
CA LEU A 259 -12.98 8.85 -28.46
C LEU A 259 -13.59 10.24 -28.63
N ARG A 260 -14.04 10.51 -29.85
CA ARG A 260 -14.94 11.62 -30.14
C ARG A 260 -16.38 11.14 -30.02
N LEU A 261 -17.08 11.64 -29.03
CA LEU A 261 -18.49 11.39 -28.76
C LEU A 261 -19.35 12.45 -29.42
N VAL A 262 -20.46 12.03 -30.02
CA VAL A 262 -21.47 12.93 -30.58
C VAL A 262 -22.82 12.56 -29.98
N TRP A 263 -23.43 13.49 -29.23
CA TRP A 263 -24.73 13.31 -28.59
C TRP A 263 -25.59 14.55 -28.82
N ARG A 264 -26.76 14.35 -29.46
CA ARG A 264 -27.72 15.44 -29.80
C ARG A 264 -27.07 16.65 -30.46
N GLY A 265 -26.17 16.40 -31.42
CA GLY A 265 -25.44 17.45 -32.15
C GLY A 265 -24.30 18.12 -31.37
N LYS A 266 -24.09 17.78 -30.09
CA LYS A 266 -22.93 18.22 -29.32
C LYS A 266 -21.81 17.19 -29.44
N THR A 267 -20.59 17.69 -29.60
CA THR A 267 -19.39 16.86 -29.70
C THR A 267 -18.56 17.01 -28.44
N GLY A 268 -18.07 15.90 -27.90
CA GLY A 268 -17.14 15.86 -26.77
C GLY A 268 -16.03 14.87 -27.03
N THR A 269 -14.89 15.05 -26.36
CA THR A 269 -13.76 14.12 -26.45
C THR A 269 -13.53 13.48 -25.09
N VAL A 270 -13.31 12.17 -25.06
CA VAL A 270 -12.95 11.43 -23.84
C VAL A 270 -11.76 10.52 -24.12
N VAL A 271 -10.81 10.49 -23.18
CA VAL A 271 -9.75 9.49 -23.17
C VAL A 271 -10.16 8.36 -22.23
N LEU A 272 -10.26 7.15 -22.77
CA LEU A 272 -10.53 5.94 -21.99
C LEU A 272 -9.21 5.19 -21.80
N ALA A 273 -8.75 5.09 -20.55
CA ALA A 273 -7.65 4.20 -20.20
C ALA A 273 -8.21 2.80 -19.90
N ARG A 274 -7.52 1.73 -20.34
CA ARG A 274 -7.96 0.36 -20.09
C ARG A 274 -8.18 0.10 -18.58
N GLY A 275 -9.35 -0.45 -18.23
CA GLY A 275 -9.73 -0.78 -16.85
C GLY A 275 -10.08 0.42 -15.96
N ARG A 276 -10.26 1.62 -16.53
CA ARG A 276 -10.77 2.79 -15.83
C ARG A 276 -12.06 3.28 -16.49
N SER A 277 -13.07 3.49 -15.66
CA SER A 277 -14.31 4.17 -16.02
C SER A 277 -14.07 5.68 -16.07
N SER A 278 -14.51 6.32 -17.15
CA SER A 278 -14.51 7.77 -17.37
C SER A 278 -15.95 8.25 -17.46
N GLU A 279 -16.32 9.22 -16.63
CA GLU A 279 -17.62 9.88 -16.71
C GLU A 279 -17.55 11.06 -17.68
N VAL A 280 -18.52 11.13 -18.59
CA VAL A 280 -18.68 12.21 -19.56
C VAL A 280 -20.10 12.77 -19.44
N ILE A 281 -20.21 14.07 -19.24
CA ILE A 281 -21.51 14.74 -19.21
C ILE A 281 -21.72 15.43 -20.55
N MET A 282 -22.78 15.05 -21.28
CA MET A 282 -23.18 15.68 -22.53
C MET A 282 -24.64 16.06 -22.50
N ASP A 283 -24.95 17.33 -22.74
CA ASP A 283 -26.33 17.83 -22.78
C ASP A 283 -27.15 17.55 -21.51
N GLY A 284 -26.49 17.57 -20.33
CA GLY A 284 -27.12 17.27 -19.04
C GLY A 284 -27.26 15.77 -18.73
N GLU A 285 -26.99 14.89 -19.71
CA GLU A 285 -26.96 13.44 -19.53
C GLU A 285 -25.56 12.97 -19.12
N ARG A 286 -25.51 12.00 -18.19
CA ARG A 286 -24.24 11.44 -17.70
C ARG A 286 -23.99 10.08 -18.35
N PHE A 287 -22.88 9.97 -19.07
CA PHE A 287 -22.40 8.75 -19.69
C PHE A 287 -21.22 8.22 -18.89
N ASN A 288 -21.28 6.94 -18.52
CA ASN A 288 -20.14 6.25 -17.92
C ASN A 288 -19.53 5.33 -18.98
N LEU A 289 -18.29 5.59 -19.36
CA LEU A 289 -17.61 4.91 -20.46
C LEU A 289 -16.37 4.19 -19.94
N GLU A 290 -16.17 2.96 -20.36
CA GLU A 290 -15.03 2.16 -19.92
C GLU A 290 -14.44 1.38 -21.09
N LEU A 291 -13.11 1.43 -21.22
CA LEU A 291 -12.38 0.54 -22.13
C LEU A 291 -12.04 -0.76 -21.38
N ARG A 292 -12.78 -1.83 -21.66
CA ARG A 292 -12.53 -3.17 -21.14
C ARG A 292 -12.42 -4.22 -22.23
N SER A 293 -11.84 -5.36 -21.88
CA SER A 293 -11.86 -6.53 -22.75
C SER A 293 -13.30 -6.93 -23.05
N ARG A 294 -13.53 -7.42 -24.26
CA ARG A 294 -14.84 -7.95 -24.67
C ARG A 294 -15.31 -8.97 -23.63
N GLU A 295 -16.47 -8.72 -23.04
CA GLU A 295 -17.13 -9.69 -22.18
C GLU A 295 -17.76 -10.78 -23.05
N VAL A 296 -17.52 -12.02 -22.68
CA VAL A 296 -18.09 -13.19 -23.34
C VAL A 296 -19.02 -13.84 -22.34
N ALA A 297 -20.30 -13.92 -22.68
CA ALA A 297 -21.26 -14.63 -21.85
C ALA A 297 -20.86 -16.10 -21.72
N LEU A 298 -20.74 -16.56 -20.48
CA LEU A 298 -20.49 -17.96 -20.20
C LEU A 298 -21.80 -18.76 -20.37
N PRO A 299 -21.72 -20.03 -20.79
CA PRO A 299 -22.89 -20.90 -20.95
C PRO A 299 -23.50 -21.38 -19.63
N PHE A 300 -23.03 -20.86 -18.51
CA PHE A 300 -23.52 -21.17 -17.17
C PHE A 300 -23.43 -19.92 -16.28
N SER A 301 -24.16 -19.91 -15.19
CA SER A 301 -24.02 -18.95 -14.10
C SER A 301 -23.75 -19.64 -12.78
N LEU A 302 -22.97 -18.98 -11.93
CA LEU A 302 -22.61 -19.46 -10.61
C LEU A 302 -23.16 -18.49 -9.56
N ARG A 303 -23.79 -19.02 -8.52
CA ARG A 303 -24.18 -18.26 -7.33
C ARG A 303 -23.53 -18.89 -6.12
N LEU A 304 -22.78 -18.11 -5.35
CA LEU A 304 -22.20 -18.57 -4.09
C LEU A 304 -23.34 -18.84 -3.10
N ILE A 305 -23.41 -20.06 -2.58
CA ILE A 305 -24.36 -20.43 -1.52
C ILE A 305 -23.68 -20.23 -0.17
N LYS A 306 -22.49 -20.82 -0.02
CA LYS A 306 -21.73 -20.79 1.22
C LYS A 306 -20.25 -20.82 0.90
N PHE A 307 -19.49 -20.04 1.63
CA PHE A 307 -18.05 -20.17 1.66
C PHE A 307 -17.63 -20.84 2.97
N ILE A 308 -16.70 -21.79 2.87
CA ILE A 308 -16.17 -22.54 3.99
C ILE A 308 -14.67 -22.27 4.04
N THR A 309 -14.20 -21.81 5.20
CA THR A 309 -12.77 -21.80 5.49
C THR A 309 -12.54 -22.54 6.78
N GLU A 310 -11.76 -23.61 6.70
CA GLU A 310 -11.16 -24.20 7.89
C GLU A 310 -9.85 -23.47 8.13
N ARG A 311 -9.62 -23.00 9.35
CA ARG A 311 -8.36 -22.39 9.75
C ARG A 311 -7.56 -23.40 10.56
N TYR A 312 -6.23 -23.34 10.48
CA TYR A 312 -5.43 -24.11 11.42
C TYR A 312 -5.73 -23.62 12.84
N GLU A 313 -6.00 -24.55 13.76
CA GLU A 313 -6.33 -24.22 15.15
C GLU A 313 -5.28 -23.27 15.74
N GLY A 314 -5.75 -22.20 16.40
CA GLY A 314 -4.87 -21.18 16.96
C GLY A 314 -4.24 -20.21 15.95
N THR A 315 -4.64 -20.23 14.67
CA THR A 315 -4.14 -19.30 13.65
C THR A 315 -5.28 -18.63 12.86
N THR A 316 -4.97 -17.49 12.22
CA THR A 316 -5.85 -16.91 11.18
C THR A 316 -5.57 -17.49 9.79
N ILE A 317 -4.67 -18.46 9.65
CA ILE A 317 -4.28 -19.01 8.35
C ILE A 317 -5.37 -19.97 7.87
N PRO A 318 -5.95 -19.75 6.69
CA PRO A 318 -6.88 -20.70 6.08
C PRO A 318 -6.11 -22.00 5.73
N ALA A 319 -6.51 -23.12 6.32
CA ALA A 319 -6.07 -24.45 5.97
C ALA A 319 -6.70 -24.91 4.65
N THR A 320 -7.98 -24.59 4.47
CA THR A 320 -8.71 -24.77 3.22
C THR A 320 -9.64 -23.59 2.99
N PHE A 321 -9.94 -23.34 1.72
CA PHE A 321 -10.97 -22.39 1.33
C PHE A 321 -11.78 -22.99 0.19
N GLU A 322 -13.09 -22.95 0.37
CA GLU A 322 -14.02 -23.74 -0.43
C GLU A 322 -15.30 -22.96 -0.68
N SER A 323 -15.82 -23.10 -1.89
CA SER A 323 -17.07 -22.47 -2.28
C SER A 323 -18.08 -23.54 -2.62
N VAL A 324 -19.21 -23.55 -1.91
CA VAL A 324 -20.41 -24.24 -2.35
C VAL A 324 -21.16 -23.29 -3.28
N VAL A 325 -21.29 -23.68 -4.54
CA VAL A 325 -21.89 -22.86 -5.59
C VAL A 325 -23.11 -23.57 -6.18
N HIS A 326 -24.18 -22.80 -6.39
CA HIS A 326 -25.29 -23.16 -7.26
C HIS A 326 -24.88 -22.89 -8.70
N VAL A 327 -24.87 -23.93 -9.52
CA VAL A 327 -24.61 -23.84 -10.95
C VAL A 327 -25.95 -23.88 -11.66
N SER A 328 -26.21 -22.87 -12.49
CA SER A 328 -27.33 -22.88 -13.45
C SER A 328 -26.72 -22.96 -14.85
N ASP A 329 -26.87 -24.13 -15.47
CA ASP A 329 -26.36 -24.44 -16.80
C ASP A 329 -27.39 -24.03 -17.86
N LYS A 330 -27.03 -23.04 -18.68
CA LYS A 330 -27.95 -22.47 -19.69
C LYS A 330 -28.06 -23.33 -20.95
N ILE A 331 -27.14 -24.27 -21.15
CA ILE A 331 -27.19 -25.19 -22.31
C ILE A 331 -28.11 -26.36 -21.99
N THR A 332 -27.92 -26.99 -20.84
CA THR A 332 -28.68 -28.19 -20.45
C THR A 332 -29.95 -27.86 -19.67
N SER A 333 -30.13 -26.60 -19.24
CA SER A 333 -31.18 -26.16 -18.32
C SER A 333 -31.16 -26.88 -16.96
N GLN A 334 -30.04 -27.50 -16.60
CA GLN A 334 -29.87 -28.15 -15.29
C GLN A 334 -29.39 -27.15 -14.25
N GLU A 335 -29.88 -27.35 -13.03
CA GLU A 335 -29.42 -26.63 -11.86
C GLU A 335 -28.92 -27.62 -10.81
N PHE A 336 -27.73 -27.39 -10.28
CA PHE A 336 -27.14 -28.26 -9.27
C PHE A 336 -26.18 -27.50 -8.36
N GLU A 337 -25.97 -28.04 -7.17
CA GLU A 337 -24.97 -27.53 -6.23
C GLU A 337 -23.68 -28.33 -6.35
N THR A 338 -22.54 -27.65 -6.33
CA THR A 338 -21.24 -28.30 -6.29
C THR A 338 -20.28 -27.52 -5.41
N ARG A 339 -19.30 -28.23 -4.88
CA ARG A 339 -18.20 -27.64 -4.11
C ARG A 339 -17.01 -27.42 -5.04
N ILE A 340 -16.36 -26.26 -4.93
CA ILE A 340 -15.11 -25.92 -5.60
C ILE A 340 -14.08 -25.64 -4.52
N TRP A 341 -12.99 -26.42 -4.49
CA TRP A 341 -11.93 -26.30 -3.48
C TRP A 341 -10.54 -26.55 -4.08
N MET A 342 -9.50 -26.47 -3.25
CA MET A 342 -8.11 -26.62 -3.69
C MET A 342 -7.91 -27.92 -4.48
N ASN A 343 -7.30 -27.79 -5.67
CA ASN A 343 -7.03 -28.88 -6.62
C ASN A 343 -8.27 -29.60 -7.16
N HIS A 344 -9.49 -29.12 -6.87
CA HIS A 344 -10.75 -29.73 -7.29
C HIS A 344 -11.63 -28.69 -8.00
N PRO A 345 -11.25 -28.30 -9.24
CA PRO A 345 -12.00 -27.32 -10.00
C PRO A 345 -13.23 -27.94 -10.66
N LEU A 346 -14.31 -27.16 -10.75
CA LEU A 346 -15.49 -27.52 -11.54
C LEU A 346 -15.13 -27.46 -13.03
N SER A 347 -15.39 -28.53 -13.77
CA SER A 347 -15.22 -28.57 -15.22
C SER A 347 -16.58 -28.64 -15.90
N LEU A 348 -16.93 -27.65 -16.73
CA LEU A 348 -18.24 -27.55 -17.39
C LEU A 348 -18.09 -26.86 -18.75
N HIS A 349 -18.64 -27.44 -19.82
CA HIS A 349 -18.66 -26.87 -21.19
C HIS A 349 -17.30 -26.41 -21.73
N GLY A 350 -16.21 -27.13 -21.42
CA GLY A 350 -14.85 -26.74 -21.82
C GLY A 350 -14.30 -25.54 -21.04
N TYR A 351 -14.89 -25.23 -19.89
CA TYR A 351 -14.36 -24.30 -18.91
C TYR A 351 -13.99 -25.02 -17.62
N ARG A 352 -12.98 -24.49 -16.96
CA ARG A 352 -12.52 -24.94 -15.65
C ARG A 352 -12.61 -23.78 -14.68
N VAL A 353 -13.41 -23.96 -13.64
CA VAL A 353 -13.64 -22.98 -12.59
C VAL A 353 -12.91 -23.45 -11.34
N SER A 354 -11.86 -22.74 -10.96
CA SER A 354 -11.07 -23.01 -9.77
C SER A 354 -11.30 -21.92 -8.72
N GLN A 355 -11.16 -22.32 -7.46
CA GLN A 355 -11.12 -21.39 -6.36
C GLN A 355 -9.77 -20.66 -6.36
N ALA A 356 -9.78 -19.33 -6.53
CA ALA A 356 -8.56 -18.54 -6.68
C ALA A 356 -8.20 -17.75 -5.41
N SER A 357 -9.20 -17.14 -4.76
CA SER A 357 -9.00 -16.35 -3.54
C SER A 357 -10.34 -16.11 -2.84
N TYR A 358 -10.32 -15.33 -1.76
CA TYR A 358 -11.50 -14.89 -1.02
C TYR A 358 -11.22 -13.55 -0.34
N ILE A 359 -12.28 -12.82 0.05
CA ILE A 359 -12.16 -11.60 0.85
C ILE A 359 -12.92 -11.82 2.16
N GLU A 360 -12.29 -11.45 3.27
CA GLU A 360 -12.90 -11.45 4.60
C GLU A 360 -13.74 -10.18 4.81
N GLY A 361 -14.93 -10.35 5.38
CA GLY A 361 -15.80 -9.25 5.80
C GLY A 361 -15.25 -8.51 7.03
N GLN A 362 -15.91 -7.42 7.42
CA GLN A 362 -15.54 -6.63 8.61
C GLN A 362 -15.59 -7.42 9.92
N ASP A 363 -16.34 -8.52 9.95
CA ASP A 363 -16.49 -9.49 11.03
C ASP A 363 -15.45 -10.62 10.98
N GLY A 364 -14.53 -10.60 10.00
CA GLY A 364 -13.53 -11.66 9.79
C GLY A 364 -14.10 -12.95 9.19
N SER A 365 -15.40 -13.00 8.87
CA SER A 365 -16.01 -14.12 8.16
C SER A 365 -15.83 -13.93 6.65
N PRO A 366 -15.44 -14.97 5.89
CA PRO A 366 -15.30 -14.81 4.46
C PRO A 366 -16.67 -14.78 3.80
N ASN A 367 -17.01 -13.64 3.21
CA ASN A 367 -18.30 -13.37 2.59
C ASN A 367 -18.21 -13.21 1.07
N ILE A 368 -17.00 -13.16 0.50
CA ILE A 368 -16.79 -13.07 -0.95
C ILE A 368 -15.81 -14.15 -1.40
N SER A 369 -16.22 -14.91 -2.41
CA SER A 369 -15.37 -15.89 -3.09
C SER A 369 -14.89 -15.37 -4.44
N ILE A 370 -13.59 -15.55 -4.71
CA ILE A 370 -12.98 -15.19 -5.99
C ILE A 370 -12.69 -16.48 -6.76
N LEU A 371 -13.41 -16.67 -7.86
CA LEU A 371 -13.27 -17.81 -8.77
C LEU A 371 -12.47 -17.42 -10.00
N GLN A 372 -11.54 -18.27 -10.42
CA GLN A 372 -10.85 -18.16 -11.70
C GLN A 372 -11.55 -19.07 -12.71
N VAL A 373 -11.90 -18.50 -13.87
CA VAL A 373 -12.51 -19.25 -14.98
C VAL A 373 -11.53 -19.30 -16.13
N LEU A 374 -11.16 -20.51 -16.54
CA LEU A 374 -10.26 -20.76 -17.66
C LEU A 374 -10.99 -21.55 -18.74
N LYS A 375 -10.82 -21.18 -20.01
CA LYS A 375 -11.24 -22.04 -21.12
C LYS A 375 -10.24 -23.18 -21.23
N ASP A 376 -10.67 -24.38 -20.84
CA ASP A 376 -9.85 -25.59 -20.86
C ASP A 376 -10.46 -26.56 -21.89
N PRO A 377 -9.87 -26.70 -23.09
CA PRO A 377 -10.36 -27.63 -24.12
C PRO A 377 -10.25 -29.09 -23.68
N GLY A 378 -9.73 -29.36 -22.49
CA GLY A 378 -9.72 -30.65 -21.85
C GLY A 378 -8.37 -31.33 -21.93
N ALA A 379 -8.28 -32.47 -21.24
CA ALA A 379 -7.10 -33.31 -21.25
C ALA A 379 -6.67 -33.73 -22.67
N PRO A 380 -7.55 -34.19 -23.59
CA PRO A 380 -7.14 -34.79 -24.86
C PRO A 380 -6.18 -33.92 -25.68
N PHE A 381 -6.44 -32.60 -25.77
CA PHE A 381 -5.56 -31.66 -26.46
C PHE A 381 -4.17 -31.55 -25.83
N LYS A 382 -4.09 -31.59 -24.49
CA LYS A 382 -2.82 -31.56 -23.74
C LYS A 382 -2.01 -32.84 -23.96
N TRP A 383 -2.69 -33.99 -23.96
CA TRP A 383 -2.06 -35.28 -24.22
C TRP A 383 -1.55 -35.42 -25.66
N ILE A 384 -2.25 -34.86 -26.65
CA ILE A 384 -1.77 -34.84 -28.05
C ILE A 384 -0.44 -34.07 -28.17
N GLY A 385 -0.35 -32.88 -27.56
CA GLY A 385 0.89 -32.11 -27.58
C GLY A 385 2.05 -32.84 -26.90
N SER A 386 1.81 -33.42 -25.72
CA SER A 386 2.82 -34.23 -25.03
C SER A 386 3.23 -35.45 -25.84
N PHE A 387 2.26 -36.16 -26.45
CA PHE A 387 2.52 -37.32 -27.27
C PHE A 387 3.35 -36.96 -28.52
N MET A 388 3.00 -35.88 -29.22
CA MET A 388 3.78 -35.39 -30.37
C MET A 388 5.21 -35.05 -29.98
N LEU A 389 5.43 -34.47 -28.80
CA LEU A 389 6.76 -34.15 -28.29
C LEU A 389 7.56 -35.43 -28.01
N THR A 390 6.95 -36.41 -27.34
CA THR A 390 7.57 -37.73 -27.10
C THR A 390 7.91 -38.45 -28.40
N VAL A 391 6.99 -38.46 -29.37
CA VAL A 391 7.22 -39.05 -30.71
C VAL A 391 8.34 -38.32 -31.44
N GLY A 392 8.36 -36.99 -31.42
CA GLY A 392 9.41 -36.19 -32.06
C GLY A 392 10.81 -36.47 -31.50
N VAL A 393 10.94 -36.57 -30.18
CA VAL A 393 12.19 -36.97 -29.52
C VAL A 393 12.57 -38.40 -29.90
N GLY A 394 11.63 -39.34 -29.87
CA GLY A 394 11.85 -40.73 -30.28
C GLY A 394 12.33 -40.83 -31.73
N LEU A 395 11.69 -40.09 -32.65
CA LEU A 395 12.05 -40.05 -34.06
C LEU A 395 13.45 -39.46 -34.26
N ASN A 396 13.81 -38.41 -33.52
CA ASN A 396 15.14 -37.80 -33.59
C ASN A 396 16.24 -38.79 -33.19
N ILE A 397 16.04 -39.51 -32.07
CA ILE A 397 16.96 -40.54 -31.59
C ILE A 397 17.06 -41.67 -32.62
N TRP A 398 15.92 -42.14 -33.15
CA TRP A 398 15.89 -43.20 -34.16
C TRP A 398 16.60 -42.81 -35.46
N LEU A 399 16.34 -41.60 -35.98
CA LEU A 399 17.02 -41.08 -37.17
C LEU A 399 18.53 -40.94 -36.95
N ARG A 400 18.96 -40.47 -35.77
CA ARG A 400 20.39 -40.41 -35.41
C ARG A 400 21.03 -41.79 -35.38
N TRP A 401 20.35 -42.78 -34.83
CA TRP A 401 20.83 -44.16 -34.76
C TRP A 401 20.87 -44.85 -36.14
N SER A 402 19.85 -44.65 -36.97
CA SER A 402 19.81 -45.15 -38.34
C SER A 402 20.95 -44.58 -39.20
N ARG A 403 21.23 -43.27 -39.11
CA ARG A 403 22.36 -42.64 -39.80
C ARG A 403 23.71 -43.22 -39.37
N ARG A 404 23.90 -43.49 -38.06
CA ARG A 404 25.13 -44.11 -37.55
C ARG A 404 25.36 -45.51 -38.10
N ARG A 405 24.31 -46.34 -38.23
CA ARG A 405 24.41 -47.68 -38.82
C ARG A 405 24.73 -47.66 -40.31
N ASN A 406 24.16 -46.72 -41.05
CA ASN A 406 24.42 -46.62 -42.48
C ASN A 406 25.85 -46.12 -42.76
N ALA A 407 26.42 -45.29 -41.89
CA ALA A 407 27.80 -44.81 -41.99
C ALA A 407 28.86 -45.85 -41.57
N SER A 408 28.48 -46.93 -40.86
CA SER A 408 29.40 -48.03 -40.51
C SER A 408 29.42 -49.16 -41.54
N ASN A 409 28.50 -49.15 -42.50
CA ASN A 409 28.36 -50.16 -43.57
C ASN A 409 28.79 -49.64 -44.95
N SER A 410 29.29 -48.40 -45.02
CA SER A 410 29.97 -47.79 -46.18
C SER A 410 31.43 -47.58 -45.84
#